data_AF-A0A9E2RL82-F1
#
_entry.id   AF-A0A9E2RL82-F1
#
_cell.length_a   1.000
_cell.length_b   1.000
_cell.length_c   1.000
_cell.angle_alpha   90.00
_cell.angle_beta   90.00
_cell.angle_gamma   90.00
#
_symmetry.space_group_name_H-M   'P 1'
#
loop_
_entity.id
_entity.type
_entity.pdbx_description
1 polymer ?
#
loop_
_entity_poly.entity_id
_entity_poly.type
_entity_poly.pdbx_seq_one_letter_code
_entity_poly.pdbx_strand_id
1 'polypeptide(L)'
;VGSNGPKVGYGRVRFLVTDISFISFTTLQGESNNTGTQNNGRGKGAFDRYGVDFRYASRYLPGFMMQGEYWQGHDGANQTNVGLPAQGSCGNPVQCGGNGAPGVERRTWYVYGKYYISSGPLEKFEPIVMYEQFDPNTSVGNDMYTRTIVGVNYYFENLPPKIQTKISVDYEFRHHSGNGPGTAIPNTDPFAQNIFLVQFQVRYQ
;
A
#
# COMPACT_ATOMS: atom_id res chain seq x y z
N VAL A 1 20.69 -9.81 17.83
CA VAL A 1 20.04 -9.87 16.49
C VAL A 1 19.11 -11.07 16.52
N GLY A 2 17.79 -10.86 16.55
CA GLY A 2 16.82 -11.93 16.86
C GLY A 2 16.80 -13.02 15.79
N SER A 3 16.80 -14.29 16.23
CA SER A 3 16.83 -15.52 15.43
C SER A 3 15.71 -15.69 14.38
N ASN A 4 14.75 -14.75 14.30
CA ASN A 4 13.53 -14.85 13.49
C ASN A 4 13.33 -13.68 12.52
N GLY A 5 14.35 -12.84 12.31
CA GLY A 5 14.28 -11.77 11.30
C GLY A 5 14.36 -12.36 9.87
N PRO A 6 13.52 -11.92 8.92
CA PRO A 6 13.63 -12.36 7.54
C PRO A 6 15.00 -11.95 6.99
N LYS A 7 15.68 -12.88 6.30
CA LYS A 7 16.91 -12.57 5.56
C LYS A 7 16.48 -12.02 4.21
N VAL A 8 16.63 -10.71 4.00
CA VAL A 8 16.12 -10.03 2.82
C VAL A 8 17.25 -9.28 2.11
N GLY A 9 17.48 -9.64 0.86
CA GLY A 9 18.21 -8.81 -0.09
C GLY A 9 17.27 -7.74 -0.66
N TYR A 10 17.77 -6.50 -0.74
CA TYR A 10 17.07 -5.37 -1.32
C TYR A 10 17.96 -4.73 -2.38
N GLY A 11 17.40 -4.53 -3.57
CA GLY A 11 18.06 -3.81 -4.66
C GLY A 11 17.11 -2.75 -5.21
N ARG A 12 17.63 -1.55 -5.49
CA ARG A 12 16.90 -0.52 -6.20
C ARG A 12 17.81 0.21 -7.18
N VAL A 13 17.33 0.37 -8.41
CA VAL A 13 17.92 1.27 -9.41
C VAL A 13 16.93 2.40 -9.64
N ARG A 14 17.39 3.65 -9.55
CA ARG A 14 16.56 4.84 -9.76
C ARG A 14 17.16 5.73 -10.84
N PHE A 15 16.35 6.03 -11.83
CA PHE A 15 16.64 7.00 -12.87
C PHE A 15 15.98 8.32 -12.52
N LEU A 16 16.80 9.33 -12.28
CA LEU A 16 16.34 10.68 -12.01
C LEU A 16 16.15 11.42 -13.33
N VAL A 17 14.91 11.86 -13.60
CA VAL A 17 14.60 12.76 -14.71
C VAL A 17 14.80 14.21 -14.26
N THR A 18 14.46 14.49 -13.00
CA THR A 18 14.84 15.71 -12.28
C THR A 18 15.28 15.37 -10.86
N ASP A 19 15.62 16.38 -10.07
CA ASP A 19 15.83 16.33 -8.62
C ASP A 19 14.67 15.67 -7.83
N ILE A 20 13.44 15.77 -8.33
CA ILE A 20 12.23 15.26 -7.67
C ILE A 20 11.44 14.25 -8.51
N SER A 21 11.65 14.22 -9.82
CA SER A 21 10.97 13.30 -10.75
C SER A 21 11.87 12.12 -11.10
N PHE A 22 11.33 10.91 -11.01
CA PHE A 22 12.09 9.69 -11.18
C PHE A 22 11.23 8.51 -11.62
N ILE A 23 11.92 7.46 -12.07
CA ILE A 23 11.41 6.09 -12.12
C ILE A 23 12.42 5.18 -11.43
N SER A 24 11.97 4.24 -10.62
CA SER A 24 12.81 3.21 -10.01
C SER A 24 12.27 1.81 -10.24
N PHE A 25 13.21 0.89 -10.30
CA PHE A 25 12.99 -0.55 -10.29
C PHE A 25 13.54 -1.08 -8.98
N THR A 26 12.71 -1.81 -8.25
CA THR A 26 13.04 -2.35 -6.94
C THR A 26 12.88 -3.86 -6.95
N THR A 27 13.79 -4.57 -6.31
CA THR A 27 13.66 -5.99 -6.02
C THR A 27 13.86 -6.24 -4.53
N LEU A 28 13.06 -7.13 -3.97
CA LEU A 28 13.23 -7.71 -2.65
C LEU A 28 13.22 -9.22 -2.82
N GLN A 29 14.21 -9.91 -2.29
CA GLN A 29 14.25 -11.36 -2.32
C GLN A 29 14.74 -11.87 -0.97
N GLY A 30 14.24 -12.99 -0.51
CA GLY A 30 14.66 -13.48 0.78
C GLY A 30 13.99 -14.74 1.21
N GLU A 31 14.26 -15.10 2.46
CA GLU A 31 13.61 -16.20 3.13
C GLU A 31 12.94 -15.69 4.40
N SER A 32 11.68 -16.06 4.56
CA SER A 32 10.84 -15.72 5.69
C SER A 32 10.69 -16.94 6.60
N ASN A 33 10.96 -16.77 7.90
CA ASN A 33 10.71 -17.80 8.91
C ASN A 33 9.59 -17.36 9.87
N ASN A 34 8.51 -16.79 9.32
CA ASN A 34 7.48 -15.99 10.00
C ASN A 34 6.65 -16.67 11.12
N THR A 35 7.10 -17.82 11.63
CA THR A 35 6.52 -18.58 12.73
C THR A 35 6.27 -17.72 13.96
N GLY A 36 5.01 -17.57 14.35
CA GLY A 36 4.61 -16.88 15.58
C GLY A 36 4.71 -15.35 15.53
N THR A 37 4.82 -14.74 14.34
CA THR A 37 4.86 -13.28 14.20
C THR A 37 3.54 -12.75 13.64
N GLN A 38 3.17 -11.52 14.02
CA GLN A 38 2.03 -10.79 13.44
C GLN A 38 2.37 -10.13 12.09
N ASN A 39 3.45 -10.55 11.44
CA ASN A 39 3.81 -10.05 10.12
C ASN A 39 2.83 -10.65 9.10
N ASN A 40 1.71 -9.97 8.88
CA ASN A 40 0.67 -10.38 7.95
C ASN A 40 1.24 -10.75 6.58
N GLY A 41 0.78 -11.88 6.05
CA GLY A 41 0.86 -12.21 4.63
C GLY A 41 2.14 -12.88 4.13
N ARG A 42 3.28 -12.77 4.82
CA ARG A 42 4.52 -13.43 4.38
C ARG A 42 4.58 -14.83 4.98
N GLY A 43 4.22 -15.87 4.22
CA GLY A 43 4.34 -17.25 4.68
C GLY A 43 5.80 -17.65 5.01
N LYS A 44 6.01 -18.91 5.35
CA LYS A 44 7.34 -19.50 5.59
C LYS A 44 7.98 -19.94 4.28
N GLY A 45 9.21 -19.52 4.04
CA GLY A 45 10.02 -19.95 2.90
C GLY A 45 10.51 -18.78 2.05
N ALA A 46 11.02 -19.12 0.86
CA ALA A 46 11.50 -18.14 -0.11
C ALA A 46 10.36 -17.22 -0.56
N PHE A 47 10.66 -15.95 -0.71
CA PHE A 47 9.75 -14.96 -1.25
C PHE A 47 10.53 -14.00 -2.16
N ASP A 48 9.82 -13.42 -3.12
CA ASP A 48 10.36 -12.36 -3.96
C ASP A 48 9.34 -11.25 -4.20
N ARG A 49 9.83 -10.05 -4.50
CA ARG A 49 9.03 -8.92 -4.95
C ARG A 49 9.80 -8.14 -5.99
N TYR A 50 9.09 -7.68 -7.00
CA TYR A 50 9.55 -6.76 -8.02
C TYR A 50 8.62 -5.57 -8.02
N GLY A 51 9.19 -4.38 -8.04
CA GLY A 51 8.45 -3.14 -7.97
C GLY A 51 8.93 -2.14 -9.01
N VAL A 52 7.99 -1.36 -9.52
CA VAL A 52 8.27 -0.16 -10.32
C VAL A 52 7.56 1.00 -9.64
N ASP A 53 8.32 2.03 -9.26
CA ASP A 53 7.76 3.26 -8.69
C ASP A 53 8.19 4.49 -9.50
N PHE A 54 7.29 5.43 -9.68
CA PHE A 54 7.59 6.67 -10.37
C PHE A 54 7.04 7.87 -9.61
N ARG A 55 7.68 9.02 -9.86
CA ARG A 55 7.18 10.33 -9.46
C ARG A 55 7.43 11.30 -10.59
N TYR A 56 6.43 12.11 -10.88
CA TYR A 56 6.48 13.22 -11.81
C TYR A 56 5.99 14.47 -11.11
N ALA A 57 6.83 15.50 -11.05
CA ALA A 57 6.44 16.83 -10.62
C ALA A 57 6.54 17.76 -11.83
N SER A 58 5.43 18.41 -12.19
CA SER A 58 5.35 19.19 -13.41
C SER A 58 6.10 20.51 -13.27
N ARG A 59 6.95 20.81 -14.25
CA ARG A 59 7.54 22.15 -14.42
C ARG A 59 6.61 23.10 -15.19
N TYR A 60 5.70 22.56 -16.00
CA TYR A 60 4.77 23.33 -16.84
C TYR A 60 3.51 23.75 -16.08
N LEU A 61 3.09 22.94 -15.11
CA LEU A 61 1.97 23.21 -14.23
C LEU A 61 2.49 23.15 -12.78
N PRO A 62 3.09 24.24 -12.27
CA PRO A 62 3.61 24.28 -10.91
C PRO A 62 2.55 23.87 -9.89
N GLY A 63 2.95 23.09 -8.89
CA GLY A 63 2.04 22.53 -7.89
C GLY A 63 1.46 21.16 -8.26
N PHE A 64 1.49 20.75 -9.53
CA PHE A 64 1.05 19.40 -9.92
C PHE A 64 2.12 18.35 -9.67
N MET A 65 1.74 17.27 -9.00
CA MET A 65 2.55 16.07 -8.83
C MET A 65 1.68 14.83 -9.06
N MET A 66 2.27 13.85 -9.73
CA MET A 66 1.76 12.49 -9.81
C MET A 66 2.83 11.51 -9.34
N GLN A 67 2.41 10.43 -8.70
CA GLN A 67 3.28 9.29 -8.42
C GLN A 67 2.45 8.01 -8.49
N GLY A 68 3.14 6.91 -8.72
CA GLY A 68 2.52 5.59 -8.71
C GLY A 68 3.54 4.54 -8.43
N GLU A 69 3.05 3.38 -8.06
CA GLU A 69 3.86 2.26 -7.66
C GLU A 69 3.12 0.98 -8.02
N TYR A 70 3.84 0.03 -8.61
CA TYR A 70 3.37 -1.30 -8.92
C TYR A 70 4.30 -2.28 -8.22
N TRP A 71 3.74 -3.29 -7.57
CA TRP A 71 4.46 -4.40 -6.97
C TRP A 71 3.83 -5.72 -7.34
N GLN A 72 4.68 -6.71 -7.54
CA GLN A 72 4.29 -8.10 -7.72
C GLN A 72 5.29 -9.03 -7.07
N GLY A 73 4.86 -10.19 -6.60
CA GLY A 73 5.75 -11.30 -6.28
C GLY A 73 5.20 -12.29 -5.27
N HIS A 74 5.97 -13.35 -5.06
CA HIS A 74 5.52 -14.58 -4.45
C HIS A 74 5.78 -14.58 -2.94
N ASP A 75 4.79 -15.01 -2.17
CA ASP A 75 4.97 -15.35 -0.77
C ASP A 75 5.59 -16.74 -0.58
N GLY A 76 6.25 -16.92 0.57
CA GLY A 76 6.57 -18.26 1.05
C GLY A 76 5.30 -19.07 1.36
N ALA A 77 5.42 -20.40 1.38
CA ALA A 77 4.32 -21.32 1.69
C ALA A 77 3.69 -21.06 3.08
N ASN A 78 2.44 -21.48 3.27
CA ASN A 78 1.68 -21.27 4.51
C ASN A 78 1.51 -19.78 4.87
N GLN A 79 1.26 -18.91 3.89
CA GLN A 79 0.82 -17.55 4.20
C GLN A 79 -0.56 -17.55 4.86
N THR A 80 -0.85 -16.47 5.57
CA THR A 80 -2.16 -16.24 6.17
C THR A 80 -2.97 -15.19 5.43
N ASN A 81 -4.29 -15.30 5.57
CA ASN A 81 -5.19 -14.24 5.15
C ASN A 81 -4.86 -12.94 5.89
N VAL A 82 -5.13 -11.82 5.25
CA VAL A 82 -4.92 -10.48 5.83
C VAL A 82 -5.67 -10.38 7.16
N GLY A 83 -4.98 -9.97 8.23
CA GLY A 83 -5.57 -9.85 9.58
C GLY A 83 -5.45 -11.11 10.46
N LEU A 84 -4.88 -12.21 9.96
CA LEU A 84 -4.60 -13.42 10.75
C LEU A 84 -3.09 -13.61 10.98
N PRO A 85 -2.64 -14.00 12.20
CA PRO A 85 -1.22 -14.22 12.51
C PRO A 85 -0.60 -15.29 11.61
N ALA A 86 0.63 -15.08 11.14
CA ALA A 86 1.29 -15.98 10.19
C ALA A 86 1.44 -17.42 10.72
N GLN A 87 0.94 -18.40 9.97
CA GLN A 87 1.07 -19.84 10.22
C GLN A 87 2.46 -20.32 9.77
N GLY A 88 3.52 -19.90 10.44
CA GLY A 88 4.79 -20.61 10.28
C GLY A 88 4.67 -22.05 10.81
N SER A 89 5.57 -22.93 10.35
CA SER A 89 5.69 -24.36 10.68
C SER A 89 4.85 -24.78 11.90
N CYS A 90 3.64 -25.25 11.64
CA CYS A 90 2.72 -25.68 12.69
C CYS A 90 3.35 -26.84 13.49
N GLY A 91 3.83 -26.55 14.70
CA GLY A 91 4.38 -27.56 15.60
C GLY A 91 3.32 -28.50 16.20
N ASN A 92 2.03 -28.13 16.10
CA ASN A 92 0.89 -28.93 16.55
C ASN A 92 -0.26 -28.89 15.51
N PRO A 93 -0.31 -29.85 14.57
CA PRO A 93 -1.27 -29.91 13.47
C PRO A 93 -2.74 -29.83 13.89
N VAL A 94 -3.06 -30.26 15.12
CA VAL A 94 -4.42 -30.29 15.68
C VAL A 94 -4.95 -28.89 16.00
N GLN A 95 -4.07 -27.92 16.28
CA GLN A 95 -4.45 -26.54 16.62
C GLN A 95 -4.49 -25.59 15.42
N CYS A 96 -3.77 -25.87 14.33
CA CYS A 96 -3.66 -24.92 13.21
C CYS A 96 -4.10 -25.47 11.85
N GLY A 97 -4.60 -26.71 11.77
CA GLY A 97 -5.16 -27.25 10.54
C GLY A 97 -4.15 -27.72 9.49
N GLY A 98 -2.85 -27.76 9.82
CA GLY A 98 -1.78 -28.34 9.00
C GLY A 98 -0.88 -27.34 8.25
N ASN A 99 0.32 -27.80 7.87
CA ASN A 99 1.21 -27.14 6.91
C ASN A 99 0.98 -27.75 5.52
N GLY A 100 0.96 -26.94 4.46
CA GLY A 100 0.89 -27.43 3.08
C GLY A 100 0.29 -26.45 2.06
N ALA A 101 -0.12 -25.24 2.46
CA ALA A 101 -0.66 -24.28 1.51
C ALA A 101 0.49 -23.71 0.65
N PRO A 102 0.39 -23.74 -0.69
CA PRO A 102 1.41 -23.17 -1.56
C PRO A 102 1.54 -21.67 -1.33
N GLY A 103 2.71 -21.11 -1.63
CA GLY A 103 2.90 -19.66 -1.68
C GLY A 103 1.91 -19.01 -2.66
N VAL A 104 1.48 -17.78 -2.38
CA VAL A 104 0.63 -17.00 -3.30
C VAL A 104 1.41 -15.92 -3.99
N GLU A 105 1.12 -15.75 -5.27
CA GLU A 105 1.56 -14.60 -6.04
C GLU A 105 0.61 -13.44 -5.75
N ARG A 106 1.17 -12.29 -5.33
CA ARG A 106 0.38 -11.09 -5.05
C ARG A 106 0.75 -9.97 -6.00
N ARG A 107 -0.20 -9.07 -6.20
CA ARG A 107 0.02 -7.85 -7.00
C ARG A 107 -0.69 -6.67 -6.37
N THR A 108 -0.03 -5.53 -6.26
CA THR A 108 -0.65 -4.27 -5.85
C THR A 108 -0.15 -3.15 -6.72
N TRP A 109 -0.98 -2.16 -6.97
CA TRP A 109 -0.53 -0.91 -7.54
C TRP A 109 -1.40 0.25 -7.12
N TYR A 110 -0.83 1.45 -7.19
CA TYR A 110 -1.59 2.68 -7.09
C TYR A 110 -1.08 3.75 -8.03
N VAL A 111 -1.96 4.70 -8.31
CA VAL A 111 -1.63 6.00 -8.88
C VAL A 111 -2.23 7.08 -8.00
N TYR A 112 -1.46 8.13 -7.75
CA TYR A 112 -1.82 9.24 -6.90
C TYR A 112 -1.46 10.55 -7.60
N GLY A 113 -2.41 11.47 -7.63
CA GLY A 113 -2.25 12.80 -8.18
C GLY A 113 -2.64 13.86 -7.15
N LYS A 114 -1.92 14.97 -7.18
CA LYS A 114 -2.22 16.14 -6.35
C LYS A 114 -1.89 17.43 -7.08
N TYR A 115 -2.58 18.50 -6.71
CA TYR A 115 -2.35 19.82 -7.27
C TYR A 115 -2.40 20.89 -6.20
N TYR A 116 -1.25 21.46 -5.84
CA TYR A 116 -1.20 22.57 -4.89
C TYR A 116 -1.51 23.90 -5.58
N ILE A 117 -2.58 24.57 -5.12
CA ILE A 117 -2.99 25.86 -5.65
C ILE A 117 -2.23 26.96 -4.90
N SER A 118 -1.31 27.63 -5.59
CA SER A 118 -0.42 28.63 -5.01
C SER A 118 -0.86 30.08 -5.22
N SER A 119 -2.01 30.33 -5.84
CA SER A 119 -2.52 31.69 -6.08
C SER A 119 -4.03 31.72 -6.29
N GLY A 120 -4.65 32.86 -5.98
CA GLY A 120 -6.06 33.12 -6.23
C GLY A 120 -6.98 32.69 -5.08
N PRO A 121 -8.30 32.64 -5.28
CA PRO A 121 -9.28 32.41 -4.20
C PRO A 121 -9.16 31.05 -3.51
N LEU A 122 -8.55 30.06 -4.17
CA LEU A 122 -8.34 28.71 -3.65
C LEU A 122 -6.88 28.47 -3.25
N GLU A 123 -6.11 29.54 -3.01
CA GLU A 123 -4.75 29.40 -2.51
C GLU A 123 -4.71 28.52 -1.26
N LYS A 124 -3.65 27.71 -1.13
CA LYS A 124 -3.40 26.80 -0.01
C LYS A 124 -4.28 25.54 0.01
N PHE A 125 -5.16 25.37 -0.97
CA PHE A 125 -5.84 24.09 -1.21
C PHE A 125 -4.98 23.16 -2.06
N GLU A 126 -5.00 21.87 -1.75
CA GLU A 126 -4.41 20.80 -2.55
C GLU A 126 -5.43 19.67 -2.70
N PRO A 127 -6.26 19.67 -3.75
CA PRO A 127 -7.04 18.49 -4.12
C PRO A 127 -6.13 17.31 -4.41
N ILE A 128 -6.58 16.13 -4.01
CA ILE A 128 -5.90 14.86 -4.22
C ILE A 128 -6.86 13.81 -4.77
N VAL A 129 -6.31 12.92 -5.59
CA VAL A 129 -6.98 11.71 -6.05
C VAL A 129 -6.00 10.55 -6.00
N MET A 130 -6.47 9.39 -5.54
CA MET A 130 -5.72 8.14 -5.57
C MET A 130 -6.63 7.04 -6.07
N TYR A 131 -6.07 6.15 -6.88
CA TYR A 131 -6.67 4.85 -7.16
C TYR A 131 -5.66 3.77 -6.83
N GLU A 132 -6.10 2.76 -6.10
CA GLU A 132 -5.31 1.61 -5.68
C GLU A 132 -6.07 0.32 -5.95
N GLN A 133 -5.30 -0.70 -6.31
CA GLN A 133 -5.78 -2.05 -6.49
C GLN A 133 -4.82 -3.03 -5.80
N PHE A 134 -5.39 -4.03 -5.13
CA PHE A 134 -4.66 -5.13 -4.52
C PHE A 134 -5.32 -6.47 -4.86
N ASP A 135 -4.50 -7.34 -5.44
CA ASP A 135 -4.77 -8.73 -5.78
C ASP A 135 -3.99 -9.59 -4.76
N PRO A 136 -4.66 -10.18 -3.76
CA PRO A 136 -4.04 -10.95 -2.70
C PRO A 136 -3.58 -12.33 -3.18
N ASN A 137 -4.08 -12.80 -4.33
CA ASN A 137 -3.73 -14.07 -4.95
C ASN A 137 -4.10 -14.06 -6.44
N THR A 138 -3.12 -13.81 -7.30
CA THR A 138 -3.35 -13.70 -8.76
C THR A 138 -3.80 -15.01 -9.42
N SER A 139 -3.78 -16.13 -8.68
CA SER A 139 -4.29 -17.43 -9.13
C SER A 139 -5.78 -17.62 -8.86
N VAL A 140 -6.39 -16.76 -8.05
CA VAL A 140 -7.84 -16.76 -7.77
C VAL A 140 -8.48 -15.63 -8.55
N GLY A 141 -9.36 -15.98 -9.48
CA GLY A 141 -10.11 -14.98 -10.24
C GLY A 141 -11.03 -14.16 -9.33
N ASN A 142 -11.07 -12.85 -9.56
CA ASN A 142 -12.00 -11.87 -8.99
C ASN A 142 -11.83 -11.49 -7.50
N ASP A 143 -10.82 -11.99 -6.77
CA ASP A 143 -10.53 -11.60 -5.37
C ASP A 143 -9.82 -10.23 -5.30
N MET A 144 -10.46 -9.17 -5.82
CA MET A 144 -9.82 -7.87 -6.02
C MET A 144 -10.26 -6.84 -4.99
N TYR A 145 -9.30 -6.24 -4.31
CA TYR A 145 -9.50 -5.07 -3.45
C TYR A 145 -9.21 -3.82 -4.26
N THR A 146 -10.13 -2.87 -4.26
CA THR A 146 -9.96 -1.59 -4.94
C THR A 146 -10.36 -0.45 -4.03
N ARG A 147 -9.63 0.65 -4.16
CA ARG A 147 -9.87 1.86 -3.40
C ARG A 147 -9.64 3.09 -4.26
N THR A 148 -10.64 3.96 -4.29
CA THR A 148 -10.51 5.32 -4.84
C THR A 148 -10.59 6.31 -3.68
N ILE A 149 -9.57 7.15 -3.55
CA ILE A 149 -9.55 8.23 -2.56
C ILE A 149 -9.72 9.55 -3.31
N VAL A 150 -10.69 10.34 -2.88
CA VAL A 150 -10.82 11.75 -3.28
C VAL A 150 -10.72 12.59 -2.02
N GLY A 151 -9.90 13.62 -2.07
CA GLY A 151 -9.62 14.39 -0.87
C GLY A 151 -9.14 15.79 -1.16
N VAL A 152 -9.02 16.55 -0.09
CA VAL A 152 -8.51 17.91 -0.13
C VAL A 152 -7.69 18.18 1.12
N ASN A 153 -6.50 18.76 0.91
CA ASN A 153 -5.71 19.35 1.97
C ASN A 153 -5.91 20.87 1.96
N TYR A 154 -5.97 21.48 3.13
CA TYR A 154 -5.83 22.92 3.30
C TYR A 154 -4.66 23.20 4.24
N TYR A 155 -3.71 24.00 3.76
CA TYR A 155 -2.53 24.42 4.50
C TYR A 155 -2.80 25.76 5.17
N PHE A 156 -2.67 25.82 6.49
CA PHE A 156 -2.79 27.08 7.21
C PHE A 156 -1.53 27.91 7.03
N GLU A 157 -1.59 29.19 7.39
CA GLU A 157 -0.38 30.02 7.43
C GLU A 157 0.58 29.45 8.46
N ASN A 158 1.73 29.02 7.97
CA ASN A 158 2.83 28.57 8.80
C ASN A 158 3.31 29.77 9.62
N LEU A 159 3.38 29.65 10.95
CA LEU A 159 4.11 30.61 11.77
C LEU A 159 5.60 30.38 11.48
N PRO A 160 6.28 31.29 10.74
CA PRO A 160 7.70 31.12 10.48
C PRO A 160 8.44 31.18 11.82
N PRO A 161 9.44 30.31 12.09
CA PRO A 161 10.06 29.35 11.17
C PRO A 161 9.70 27.86 11.45
N LYS A 162 8.71 27.54 12.31
CA LYS A 162 8.70 26.23 12.99
C LYS A 162 7.39 25.45 12.97
N ILE A 163 6.25 26.05 12.63
CA ILE A 163 4.95 25.37 12.74
C ILE A 163 4.31 25.25 11.37
N GLN A 164 4.11 24.02 10.92
CA GLN A 164 3.32 23.70 9.74
C GLN A 164 2.04 23.00 10.16
N THR A 165 0.90 23.60 9.81
CA THR A 165 -0.43 23.08 10.12
C THR A 165 -1.21 22.80 8.85
N LYS A 166 -1.91 21.67 8.82
CA LYS A 166 -2.85 21.35 7.75
C LYS A 166 -4.07 20.60 8.26
N ILE A 167 -5.18 20.73 7.54
CA ILE A 167 -6.32 19.85 7.64
C ILE A 167 -6.45 19.05 6.35
N SER A 168 -6.74 17.76 6.46
CA SER A 168 -6.96 16.83 5.37
C SER A 168 -8.36 16.23 5.53
N VAL A 169 -9.13 16.24 4.44
CA VAL A 169 -10.45 15.61 4.37
C VAL A 169 -10.45 14.65 3.19
N ASP A 170 -10.65 13.37 3.48
CA ASP A 170 -10.60 12.30 2.48
C ASP A 170 -11.88 11.46 2.52
N TYR A 171 -12.37 11.09 1.36
CA TYR A 171 -13.40 10.08 1.20
C TYR A 171 -12.84 8.91 0.39
N GLU A 172 -12.96 7.71 0.94
CA GLU A 172 -12.50 6.47 0.33
C GLU A 172 -13.70 5.66 -0.16
N PHE A 173 -13.82 5.51 -1.47
CA PHE A 173 -14.67 4.50 -2.09
C PHE A 173 -13.93 3.18 -2.06
N ARG A 174 -14.44 2.19 -1.33
CA ARG A 174 -13.79 0.89 -1.18
C ARG A 174 -14.68 -0.20 -1.74
N HIS A 175 -14.09 -1.08 -2.53
CA HIS A 175 -14.79 -2.21 -3.10
C HIS A 175 -13.89 -3.44 -3.06
N HIS A 176 -14.48 -4.55 -2.64
CA HIS A 176 -13.91 -5.89 -2.75
C HIS A 176 -14.77 -6.65 -3.75
N SER A 177 -14.18 -7.45 -4.63
CA SER A 177 -14.88 -8.21 -5.68
C SER A 177 -15.15 -9.69 -5.33
N GLY A 178 -14.47 -10.27 -4.33
CA GLY A 178 -14.75 -11.60 -3.77
C GLY A 178 -14.23 -12.77 -4.62
N ASN A 179 -14.28 -14.00 -4.08
CA ASN A 179 -13.57 -15.16 -4.68
C ASN A 179 -14.31 -15.82 -5.87
N GLY A 180 -14.67 -15.05 -6.90
CA GLY A 180 -15.17 -15.57 -8.18
C GLY A 180 -16.47 -14.92 -8.67
N PRO A 181 -16.93 -15.25 -9.90
CA PRO A 181 -18.21 -14.79 -10.41
C PRO A 181 -19.37 -15.28 -9.53
N GLY A 182 -20.21 -14.36 -9.02
CA GLY A 182 -21.42 -14.71 -8.28
C GLY A 182 -21.23 -15.03 -6.80
N THR A 183 -20.03 -14.89 -6.24
CA THR A 183 -19.84 -14.95 -4.78
C THR A 183 -20.29 -13.64 -4.15
N ALA A 184 -21.35 -13.69 -3.33
CA ALA A 184 -21.79 -12.55 -2.55
C ALA A 184 -20.76 -12.28 -1.45
N ILE A 185 -20.18 -11.07 -1.45
CA ILE A 185 -19.32 -10.64 -0.35
C ILE A 185 -20.23 -10.32 0.84
N PRO A 186 -19.92 -10.84 2.03
CA PRO A 186 -20.66 -10.48 3.23
C PRO A 186 -20.69 -8.96 3.38
N ASN A 187 -21.86 -8.40 3.69
CA ASN A 187 -22.00 -6.98 4.03
C ASN A 187 -21.19 -6.57 5.29
N THR A 188 -20.68 -7.57 6.03
CA THR A 188 -19.79 -7.42 7.17
C THR A 188 -18.32 -7.32 6.80
N ASP A 189 -17.95 -7.39 5.52
CA ASP A 189 -16.57 -7.18 5.10
C ASP A 189 -16.13 -5.75 5.49
N PRO A 190 -15.16 -5.60 6.41
CA PRO A 190 -14.74 -4.30 6.90
C PRO A 190 -13.99 -3.49 5.84
N PHE A 191 -13.42 -4.12 4.82
CA PHE A 191 -12.76 -3.40 3.73
C PHE A 191 -13.78 -2.81 2.75
N ALA A 192 -14.88 -3.52 2.48
CA ALA A 192 -15.91 -3.09 1.52
C ALA A 192 -16.81 -1.94 2.02
N GLN A 193 -16.46 -1.30 3.15
CA GLN A 193 -17.15 -0.14 3.68
C GLN A 193 -16.42 1.15 3.28
N ASN A 194 -17.15 2.12 2.73
CA ASN A 194 -16.59 3.44 2.46
C ASN A 194 -16.20 4.14 3.76
N ILE A 195 -15.14 4.96 3.71
CA ILE A 195 -14.66 5.68 4.89
C ILE A 195 -14.53 7.18 4.59
N PHE A 196 -14.96 7.99 5.56
CA PHE A 196 -14.69 9.42 5.61
C PHE A 196 -13.66 9.69 6.69
N LEU A 197 -12.52 10.29 6.32
CA LEU A 197 -11.45 10.65 7.25
C LEU A 197 -11.28 12.16 7.29
N VAL A 198 -11.12 12.68 8.51
CA VAL A 198 -10.69 14.05 8.76
C VAL A 198 -9.45 14.00 9.66
N GLN A 199 -8.37 14.61 9.19
CA GLN A 199 -7.12 14.67 9.94
C GLN A 199 -6.65 16.10 10.07
N PHE A 200 -6.44 16.55 11.31
CA PHE A 200 -5.68 17.76 11.58
C PHE A 200 -4.25 17.38 11.95
N GLN A 201 -3.27 17.99 11.28
CA GLN A 201 -1.86 17.72 11.50
C GLN A 201 -1.13 19.00 11.89
N VAL A 202 -0.34 18.91 12.95
CA VAL A 202 0.64 19.94 13.33
C VAL A 202 2.04 19.33 13.29
N ARG A 203 2.97 19.99 12.61
CA ARG A 203 4.38 19.63 12.56
C ARG A 203 5.21 20.78 13.14
N TYR A 204 6.06 20.43 14.09
CA TYR A 204 7.02 21.32 14.74
C TYR A 204 8.45 20.92 14.31
N GLN A 205 9.30 21.90 14.02
CA GLN A 205 10.74 21.73 13.82
C GLN A 205 11.56 22.41 14.93
#